data_AF-A0A366X3B4-F1
#
_entry.id   AF-A0A366X3B4-F1
#
_cell.length_a   1.000
_cell.length_b   1.000
_cell.length_c   1.000
_cell.angle_alpha   90.00
_cell.angle_beta   90.00
_cell.angle_gamma   90.00
#
_symmetry.space_group_name_H-M   'P 1'
#
loop_
_entity.id
_entity.type
_entity.pdbx_description
1 polymer ?
#
loop_
_entity_poly.entity_id
_entity_poly.type
_entity_poly.pdbx_seq_one_letter_code
_entity_poly.pdbx_strand_id
1 'polypeptide(L)' 'MTEPVNLNKFRKEKARTENKARADQNAVAFGRTKAEKDLVKKQQHKLNQHHEGRKLDK' A
#
# COMPACT_ATOMS: atom_id res chain seq x y z
N MET A 1 -40.19 8.91 -12.77
CA MET A 1 -40.38 9.28 -11.35
C MET A 1 -39.02 9.36 -10.71
N THR A 2 -38.67 10.48 -10.08
CA THR A 2 -37.42 10.68 -9.36
C THR A 2 -37.61 10.22 -7.91
N GLU A 3 -36.98 9.12 -7.53
CA GLU A 3 -36.92 8.69 -6.14
C GLU A 3 -36.18 9.74 -5.29
N PRO A 4 -36.66 10.07 -4.08
CA PRO A 4 -35.97 11.00 -3.20
C PRO A 4 -34.63 10.41 -2.75
N VAL A 5 -33.53 11.00 -3.22
CA VAL A 5 -32.18 10.54 -2.91
C VAL A 5 -31.78 10.98 -1.50
N ASN A 6 -31.47 10.02 -0.63
CA ASN A 6 -31.04 10.33 0.72
C ASN A 6 -29.57 10.78 0.75
N LEU A 7 -29.37 12.10 0.73
CA LEU A 7 -28.04 12.72 0.75
C LEU A 7 -27.20 12.36 1.99
N ASN A 8 -27.84 12.02 3.12
CA ASN A 8 -27.11 11.62 4.32
C ASN A 8 -26.47 10.23 4.15
N LYS A 9 -27.14 9.30 3.47
CA LYS A 9 -26.56 7.99 3.14
C LYS A 9 -25.35 8.16 2.22
N PHE A 10 -25.49 8.98 1.18
CA PHE A 10 -24.41 9.28 0.23
C PHE A 10 -23.19 9.90 0.91
N ARG A 11 -23.37 10.92 1.75
CA ARG A 11 -22.26 11.54 2.50
C ARG A 11 -21.55 10.55 3.42
N LYS A 12 -22.31 9.68 4.10
CA LYS A 12 -21.75 8.63 4.96
C LYS A 12 -20.95 7.61 4.16
N GLU A 13 -21.46 7.21 3.00
CA GLU A 13 -20.77 6.28 2.11
C GLU A 13 -19.45 6.88 1.61
N LYS A 14 -19.48 8.12 1.11
CA LYS A 14 -18.27 8.86 0.71
C LYS A 14 -17.24 8.97 1.84
N ALA A 15 -17.67 9.32 3.06
CA ALA A 15 -16.75 9.40 4.19
C ALA A 15 -16.14 8.03 4.54
N ARG A 16 -16.90 6.93 4.43
CA ARG A 16 -16.38 5.58 4.67
C ARG A 16 -15.37 5.16 3.61
N THR A 17 -15.61 5.46 2.32
CA THR A 17 -14.69 5.11 1.25
C THR A 17 -13.38 5.89 1.37
N GLU A 18 -13.44 7.18 1.67
CA GLU A 18 -12.25 8.01 1.92
C GLU A 18 -11.44 7.52 3.12
N ASN A 19 -12.11 7.16 4.22
CA ASN A 19 -11.44 6.61 5.40
C ASN A 19 -10.79 5.26 5.11
N LYS A 20 -11.43 4.39 4.31
CA LYS A 20 -10.86 3.10 3.90
C LYS A 20 -9.61 3.29 3.05
N ALA A 21 -9.67 4.15 2.03
CA ALA A 21 -8.53 4.45 1.18
C ALA A 21 -7.32 4.98 1.99
N ARG A 22 -7.58 5.84 2.98
CA ARG A 22 -6.54 6.35 3.89
C ARG A 22 -5.96 5.27 4.80
N ALA A 23 -6.81 4.37 5.30
CA ALA A 23 -6.37 3.23 6.11
C ALA A 23 -5.46 2.29 5.31
N ASP A 24 -5.81 2.01 4.05
CA ASP A 24 -5.00 1.18 3.16
C ASP A 24 -3.63 1.84 2.89
N GLN A 25 -3.61 3.15 2.62
CA GLN A 25 -2.36 3.91 2.47
C GLN A 25 -1.49 3.84 3.74
N ASN A 26 -2.10 4.00 4.92
CA ASN A 26 -1.39 3.91 6.19
C ASN A 26 -0.92 2.49 6.51
N ALA A 27 -1.66 1.45 6.12
CA ALA A 27 -1.23 0.06 6.24
C ALA A 27 0.02 -0.22 5.40
N VAL A 28 0.09 0.34 4.19
CA VAL A 28 1.30 0.25 3.35
C VAL A 28 2.46 1.05 3.95
N ALA A 29 2.21 2.29 4.38
CA ALA A 29 3.25 3.20 4.88
C ALA A 29 3.79 2.79 6.26
N PHE A 30 2.92 2.34 7.16
CA PHE A 30 3.22 2.15 8.58
C PHE A 30 2.92 0.74 9.10
N GLY A 31 2.15 -0.07 8.37
CA GLY A 31 1.70 -1.39 8.83
C GLY A 31 2.77 -2.48 8.80
N ARG A 32 3.92 -2.25 8.16
CA ARG A 32 5.01 -3.24 8.16
C ARG A 32 5.72 -3.28 9.51
N THR A 33 5.79 -4.47 10.10
CA THR A 33 6.56 -4.71 11.33
C THR A 33 8.08 -4.61 11.04
N LYS A 34 8.91 -4.45 12.08
CA LYS A 34 10.38 -4.43 11.91
C LYS A 34 10.88 -5.70 11.21
N ALA A 35 10.37 -6.86 11.61
CA ALA A 35 10.73 -8.15 11.03
C ALA A 35 10.42 -8.24 9.53
N GLU A 36 9.26 -7.76 9.11
CA GLU A 36 8.87 -7.72 7.68
C GLU A 36 9.75 -6.77 6.87
N LYS A 37 10.07 -5.59 7.42
CA LYS A 37 11.00 -4.64 6.78
C LYS A 37 12.38 -5.26 6.60
N ASP A 38 12.88 -5.98 7.61
CA ASP A 38 14.19 -6.63 7.56
C ASP A 38 14.23 -7.79 6.58
N LEU A 39 13.15 -8.58 6.48
CA LEU A 39 13.01 -9.64 5.48
C LEU A 39 13.06 -9.07 4.07
N VAL A 40 12.29 -8.01 3.78
CA VAL A 40 12.30 -7.33 2.48
C VAL A 40 13.70 -6.78 2.17
N LYS A 41 14.35 -6.11 3.13
CA LYS A 41 15.73 -5.62 2.96
C LYS A 41 16.71 -6.73 2.62
N LYS A 42 16.65 -7.88 3.32
CA LYS A 42 17.53 -9.04 3.04
C LYS A 42 17.29 -9.59 1.64
N GLN A 43 16.02 -9.73 1.23
CA GLN A 43 15.66 -10.15 -0.12
C GLN A 43 16.20 -9.18 -1.17
N GLN A 44 16.02 -7.88 -0.95
CA GLN A 44 16.48 -6.84 -1.86
C GLN A 44 18.01 -6.80 -1.96
N HIS A 45 18.72 -6.99 -0.84
CA HIS A 45 20.17 -7.08 -0.82
C HIS A 45 20.67 -8.31 -1.60
N LYS A 46 20.03 -9.47 -1.42
CA LYS A 46 20.36 -10.69 -2.18
C LYS A 46 20.13 -10.47 -3.69
N LEU A 47 19.02 -9.84 -4.06
CA LEU A 47 18.74 -9.49 -5.45
C LEU A 47 19.81 -8.54 -6.02
N ASN A 48 20.16 -7.48 -5.30
CA ASN A 48 21.19 -6.55 -5.74
C ASN A 48 22.55 -7.25 -5.92
N GLN A 49 22.98 -8.08 -4.97
CA GLN A 49 24.20 -8.88 -5.11
C GLN A 49 24.14 -9.80 -6.33
N HIS A 50 23.00 -10.46 -6.58
CA HIS A 50 22.83 -11.29 -7.77
C HIS A 50 22.88 -10.47 -9.07
N HIS A 51 22.39 -9.24 -9.07
CA HIS A 51 22.47 -8.34 -10.22
C HIS A 51 23.89 -7.82 -10.43
N GLU A 52 24.60 -7.45 -9.36
CA GLU A 52 25.99 -7.00 -9.42
C GLU A 52 26.93 -8.10 -9.91
N GLY A 53 26.82 -9.32 -9.38
CA GLY A 53 27.63 -10.46 -9.86
C GLY A 53 27.32 -10.90 -11.30
N ARG A 54 26.24 -10.39 -11.91
CA ARG A 54 25.86 -10.64 -13.30
C ARG A 54 26.08 -9.44 -14.22
N LYS A 55 26.54 -8.30 -13.71
CA LYS A 55 27.01 -7.22 -14.58
C LYS A 55 28.28 -7.71 -15.25
N LEU A 56 28.21 -7.97 -16.55
CA LEU A 56 29.43 -8.00 -17.37
C LEU A 56 29.98 -6.57 -17.35
N ASP A 57 31.14 -6.39 -16.71
CA ASP A 57 31.96 -5.20 -16.91
C ASP A 57 32.24 -5.09 -18.41
N LYS A 58 31.88 -3.93 -18.98
CA LYS A 58 32.13 -3.57 -20.37
C LYS A 58 33.00 -2.34 -20.41
#